data_AF-A0A1E7HD64-F1
#
_entry.id   AF-A0A1E7HD64-F1
#
_cell.length_a   1.000
_cell.length_b   1.000
_cell.length_c   1.000
_cell.angle_alpha   90.00
_cell.angle_beta   90.00
_cell.angle_gamma   90.00
#
_symmetry.space_group_name_H-M   'P 1'
#
loop_
_entity.id
_entity.type
_entity.pdbx_description
1 polymer ?
#
loop_
_entity_poly.entity_id
_entity_poly.type
_entity_poly.pdbx_seq_one_letter_code
_entity_poly.pdbx_strand_id
1 'polypeptide(L)'
;MTSNRSSHFRLALISMPWSIFNRPSIQLGCLKAFLEKEMRCQVDTFHPYLNIAEAVGIDAYRRISSNSWAGEALFSPLLFPPQQDKARELFSSVLSKKEQSHLHFDNLVDLIEKTCSDWINVIELNQYDLIGFSICFNQLLPSLYMAKQVKMIAEEVPIVFGGSSCTGRIGRSLLHHFPEIDYIVDGEGEKSLLSICRSLKESPQKPGRQENPAKSHESIIRTDEIVDINELPYPDYRPYFNEIAQIFSKVPIIPTLPLEFSRGCWWNKCSFCNLNLQWKKYRMKNAGRMVQETAHLVQQYKCINFTFTDNTLPLKETDDYFKIISRQQIDLNYFAEIRAIHQPERLKLYRRGGLSTVQVGIESLSNSLLQKMAKGTTVIDNIATMKLCAENGILVEGNLITEFPTTTNEEIEETLTNLEFVLPYHPLTPAAFFLGHESPIHKNYGKFGINAILVHYKTKKLFPQRYHKSLKHLVNSYRGDRTLQHRRWKPVYQKIAQWQSFHKMRKNKEKPALQYRDGGTFLIIRQEYPTGLPLQHRLKGLSRRIYIFCHTPKTMNDILINFKGLKEESLVTFITELCRKRLMFQENDRVLSLAVHHTT
;
A
#
# COMPACT_ATOMS: atom_id res chain seq x y z
N MET A 1 6.44 12.62 -49.90
CA MET A 1 7.63 11.86 -49.45
C MET A 1 7.19 10.92 -48.34
N THR A 2 6.89 9.68 -48.70
CA THR A 2 6.52 8.60 -47.78
C THR A 2 7.77 8.15 -47.04
N SER A 3 7.99 8.69 -45.83
CA SER A 3 9.10 8.27 -44.99
C SER A 3 8.97 6.77 -44.74
N ASN A 4 10.04 6.04 -45.02
CA ASN A 4 10.26 4.63 -44.72
C ASN A 4 10.25 4.44 -43.18
N ARG A 5 9.08 4.56 -42.54
CA ARG A 5 8.90 4.29 -41.11
C ARG A 5 9.16 2.80 -40.91
N SER A 6 10.09 2.50 -40.00
CA SER A 6 10.55 1.13 -39.75
C SER A 6 9.36 0.18 -39.51
N SER A 7 9.45 -1.07 -39.96
CA SER A 7 8.43 -2.11 -39.76
C SER A 7 8.16 -2.51 -38.28
N HIS A 8 8.78 -1.82 -37.33
CA HIS A 8 8.78 -2.12 -35.91
C HIS A 8 8.00 -1.05 -35.13
N PHE A 9 6.92 -1.45 -34.46
CA PHE A 9 6.10 -0.56 -33.63
C PHE A 9 6.89 -0.13 -32.39
N ARG A 10 6.94 1.16 -32.08
CA ARG A 10 7.70 1.70 -30.95
C ARG A 10 6.77 2.31 -29.90
N LEU A 11 6.90 1.83 -28.66
CA LEU A 11 6.12 2.28 -27.52
C LEU A 11 7.05 2.83 -26.44
N ALA A 12 6.79 4.05 -25.97
CA ALA A 12 7.38 4.53 -24.73
C ALA A 12 6.42 4.29 -23.57
N LEU A 13 6.89 3.77 -22.44
CA LEU A 13 6.14 3.70 -21.19
C LEU A 13 6.82 4.51 -20.10
N ILE A 14 6.06 5.38 -19.43
CA ILE A 14 6.60 6.36 -18.48
C ILE A 14 5.94 6.16 -17.11
N SER A 15 6.78 6.17 -16.06
CA SER A 15 6.33 6.26 -14.67
C SER A 15 6.83 7.58 -14.09
N MET A 16 5.90 8.49 -13.80
CA MET A 16 6.22 9.80 -13.24
C MET A 16 6.44 9.72 -11.71
N PRO A 17 7.03 10.73 -11.05
CA PRO A 17 6.99 10.81 -9.58
C PRO A 17 5.52 10.81 -9.10
N TRP A 18 5.22 10.36 -7.89
CA TRP A 18 6.14 10.16 -6.76
C TRP A 18 6.41 8.70 -6.39
N SER A 19 6.76 7.87 -7.38
CA SER A 19 7.24 6.49 -7.15
C SER A 19 8.41 6.43 -6.17
N ILE A 20 8.51 5.38 -5.36
CA ILE A 20 9.65 5.18 -4.48
C ILE A 20 10.91 4.96 -5.33
N PHE A 21 11.91 5.84 -5.23
CA PHE A 21 13.03 5.88 -6.17
C PHE A 21 13.85 4.58 -6.24
N ASN A 22 14.00 3.85 -5.11
CA ASN A 22 14.73 2.58 -5.06
C ASN A 22 13.85 1.35 -5.38
N ARG A 23 12.69 1.55 -6.04
CA ARG A 23 11.78 0.48 -6.46
C ARG A 23 11.34 0.73 -7.91
N PRO A 24 11.59 -0.19 -8.86
CA PRO A 24 11.09 -0.04 -10.23
C PRO A 24 9.56 -0.13 -10.27
N SER A 25 8.96 0.40 -11.34
CA SER A 25 7.53 0.21 -11.60
C SER A 25 7.29 -1.21 -12.09
N ILE A 26 6.53 -2.00 -11.33
CA ILE A 26 6.08 -3.33 -11.76
C ILE A 26 5.25 -3.25 -13.03
N GLN A 27 4.42 -2.20 -13.18
CA GLN A 27 3.56 -2.02 -14.34
C GLN A 27 4.39 -1.90 -15.62
N LEU A 28 5.45 -1.08 -15.61
CA LEU A 28 6.31 -0.92 -16.78
C LEU A 28 7.03 -2.22 -17.12
N GLY A 29 7.62 -2.88 -16.12
CA GLY A 29 8.35 -4.13 -16.33
C GLY A 29 7.46 -5.28 -16.85
N CYS A 30 6.25 -5.41 -16.32
CA CYS A 30 5.27 -6.40 -16.78
C CYS A 30 4.79 -6.11 -18.21
N LEU A 31 4.39 -4.86 -18.49
CA LEU A 31 3.85 -4.49 -19.80
C LEU A 31 4.90 -4.58 -20.91
N LYS A 32 6.15 -4.16 -20.63
CA LYS A 32 7.28 -4.36 -21.55
C LYS A 32 7.45 -5.83 -21.91
N ALA A 33 7.64 -6.67 -20.90
CA ALA A 33 7.88 -8.10 -21.12
C ALA A 33 6.71 -8.78 -21.85
N PHE A 34 5.47 -8.41 -21.51
CA PHE A 34 4.27 -8.94 -22.15
C PHE A 34 4.16 -8.52 -23.63
N LEU A 35 4.29 -7.24 -23.93
CA LEU A 35 4.10 -6.74 -25.29
C LEU A 35 5.18 -7.24 -26.25
N GLU A 36 6.44 -7.26 -25.82
CA GLU A 36 7.57 -7.77 -26.63
C GLU A 36 7.47 -9.28 -26.89
N LYS A 37 6.76 -10.02 -26.04
CA LYS A 37 6.42 -11.42 -26.27
C LYS A 37 5.27 -11.60 -27.27
N GLU A 38 4.25 -10.73 -27.21
CA GLU A 38 2.98 -10.90 -27.94
C GLU A 38 2.91 -10.21 -29.30
N MET A 39 3.80 -9.26 -29.56
CA MET A 39 3.92 -8.61 -30.86
C MET A 39 5.35 -8.15 -31.14
N ARG A 40 5.68 -7.99 -32.42
CA ARG A 40 6.95 -7.40 -32.85
C ARG A 40 6.94 -5.88 -32.62
N CYS A 41 7.30 -5.46 -31.41
CA CYS A 41 7.48 -4.07 -31.00
C CYS A 41 8.75 -3.87 -30.15
N GLN A 42 9.16 -2.62 -30.02
CA GLN A 42 10.17 -2.18 -29.05
C GLN A 42 9.45 -1.35 -27.99
N VAL A 43 9.63 -1.75 -26.72
CA VAL A 43 9.07 -1.00 -25.59
C VAL A 43 10.21 -0.36 -24.80
N ASP A 44 10.32 0.96 -24.90
CA ASP A 44 11.27 1.76 -24.12
C ASP A 44 10.57 2.22 -22.84
N THR A 45 11.13 1.95 -21.66
CA THR A 45 10.54 2.35 -20.37
C THR A 45 11.38 3.45 -19.74
N PHE A 46 10.73 4.47 -19.18
CA PHE A 46 11.39 5.63 -18.59
C PHE A 46 10.94 5.90 -17.16
N HIS A 47 11.89 6.33 -16.31
CA HIS A 47 11.67 6.54 -14.88
C HIS A 47 12.09 7.96 -14.45
N PRO A 48 11.47 9.04 -14.97
CA PRO A 48 11.83 10.44 -14.65
C PRO A 48 11.76 10.78 -13.15
N TYR A 49 11.10 9.97 -12.34
CA TYR A 49 11.18 10.10 -10.89
C TYR A 49 12.60 9.92 -10.33
N LEU A 50 13.50 9.21 -11.03
CA LEU A 50 14.91 9.07 -10.66
C LEU A 50 15.65 10.40 -10.84
N ASN A 51 15.48 11.07 -11.99
CA ASN A 51 16.06 12.39 -12.24
C ASN A 51 15.57 13.41 -11.21
N ILE A 52 14.28 13.39 -10.90
CA ILE A 52 13.71 14.30 -9.89
C ILE A 52 14.25 13.95 -8.49
N ALA A 53 14.39 12.67 -8.14
CA ALA A 53 14.96 12.25 -6.85
C ALA A 53 16.43 12.66 -6.69
N GLU A 54 17.21 12.63 -7.77
CA GLU A 54 18.59 13.13 -7.79
C GLU A 54 18.63 14.64 -7.65
N ALA A 55 17.87 15.37 -8.46
CA ALA A 55 17.83 16.83 -8.47
C ALA A 55 17.39 17.42 -7.11
N VAL A 56 16.30 16.92 -6.53
CA VAL A 56 15.80 17.43 -5.23
C VAL A 56 16.57 16.86 -4.03
N GLY A 57 17.35 15.80 -4.24
CA GLY A 57 18.04 15.04 -3.19
C GLY A 57 17.18 13.92 -2.57
N ILE A 58 17.80 12.77 -2.33
CA ILE A 58 17.15 11.53 -1.90
C ILE A 58 16.30 11.68 -0.63
N ASP A 59 16.81 12.40 0.38
CA ASP A 59 16.09 12.56 1.64
C ASP A 59 14.88 13.49 1.50
N ALA A 60 15.00 14.55 0.71
CA ALA A 60 13.88 15.43 0.39
C ALA A 60 12.83 14.66 -0.43
N TYR A 61 13.26 13.94 -1.46
CA TYR A 61 12.39 13.10 -2.28
C TYR A 61 11.65 12.06 -1.43
N ARG A 62 12.34 11.37 -0.50
CA ARG A 62 11.70 10.39 0.40
C ARG A 62 10.62 11.03 1.28
N ARG A 63 10.89 12.21 1.83
CA ARG A 63 9.88 12.96 2.62
C ARG A 63 8.67 13.36 1.77
N ILE A 64 8.91 13.92 0.58
CA ILE A 64 7.82 14.36 -0.32
C ILE A 64 7.00 13.17 -0.82
N SER A 65 7.66 12.12 -1.32
CA SER A 65 7.00 10.92 -1.86
C SER A 65 6.22 10.12 -0.81
N SER A 66 6.61 10.20 0.47
CA SER A 66 5.86 9.59 1.56
C SER A 66 4.51 10.28 1.86
N ASN A 67 4.27 11.48 1.31
CA ASN A 67 3.01 12.20 1.45
C ASN A 67 2.39 12.51 0.07
N SER A 68 1.32 11.78 -0.25
CA SER A 68 0.58 11.88 -1.50
C SER A 68 0.26 13.30 -1.97
N TRP A 69 -0.10 14.17 -1.03
CA TRP A 69 -0.60 15.50 -1.32
C TRP A 69 0.53 16.51 -1.48
N ALA A 70 1.67 16.29 -0.81
CA ALA A 70 2.83 17.16 -0.93
C ALA A 70 3.41 17.09 -2.34
N GLY A 71 3.59 15.87 -2.86
CA GLY A 71 4.13 15.68 -4.20
C GLY A 71 3.22 16.26 -5.30
N GLU A 72 1.92 15.97 -5.25
CA GLU A 72 0.94 16.50 -6.20
C GLU A 72 0.88 18.05 -6.17
N ALA A 73 1.06 18.67 -4.99
CA ALA A 73 1.07 20.12 -4.85
C ALA A 73 2.20 20.80 -5.64
N LEU A 74 3.34 20.14 -5.83
CA LEU A 74 4.47 20.71 -6.58
C LEU A 74 4.22 20.75 -8.10
N PHE A 75 3.32 19.92 -8.63
CA PHE A 75 2.96 19.93 -10.06
C PHE A 75 1.69 20.74 -10.36
N SER A 76 0.90 21.07 -9.33
CA SER A 76 -0.29 21.90 -9.47
C SER A 76 -0.04 23.27 -10.12
N PRO A 77 0.96 24.09 -9.72
CA PRO A 77 1.21 25.38 -10.36
C PRO A 77 1.70 25.24 -11.80
N LEU A 78 2.44 24.18 -12.13
CA LEU A 78 2.95 23.92 -13.48
C LEU A 78 1.82 23.64 -14.49
N LEU A 79 0.75 22.97 -14.03
CA LEU A 79 -0.46 22.75 -14.83
C LEU A 79 -1.44 23.91 -14.78
N PHE A 80 -1.58 24.50 -13.59
CA PHE A 80 -2.60 25.49 -13.27
C PHE A 80 -1.96 26.66 -12.49
N PRO A 81 -1.28 27.61 -13.17
CA PRO A 81 -0.59 28.71 -12.50
C PRO A 81 -1.44 29.47 -11.46
N PRO A 82 -2.76 29.73 -11.68
CA PRO A 82 -3.60 30.37 -10.66
C PRO A 82 -3.80 29.59 -9.34
N GLN A 83 -3.34 28.34 -9.25
CA GLN A 83 -3.46 27.51 -8.05
C GLN A 83 -2.20 27.52 -7.17
N GLN A 84 -1.14 28.25 -7.56
CA GLN A 84 0.15 28.26 -6.86
C GLN A 84 0.02 28.51 -5.35
N ASP A 85 -0.70 29.55 -4.93
CA ASP A 85 -0.83 29.89 -3.50
C ASP A 85 -1.55 28.79 -2.70
N LYS A 86 -2.61 28.22 -3.26
CA LYS A 86 -3.37 27.13 -2.61
C LYS A 86 -2.56 25.84 -2.56
N ALA A 87 -1.76 25.57 -3.58
CA ALA A 87 -0.86 24.42 -3.63
C ALA A 87 0.28 24.57 -2.61
N ARG A 88 0.88 25.76 -2.50
CA ARG A 88 1.87 26.09 -1.47
C ARG A 88 1.31 25.91 -0.06
N GLU A 89 0.12 26.46 0.19
CA GLU A 89 -0.55 26.31 1.49
C GLU A 89 -0.81 24.83 1.81
N LEU A 90 -1.25 24.05 0.81
CA LEU A 90 -1.44 22.60 0.97
C LEU A 90 -0.13 21.90 1.31
N PHE A 91 0.94 22.15 0.54
CA PHE A 91 2.27 21.57 0.74
C PHE A 91 2.77 21.78 2.18
N SER A 92 2.70 23.03 2.65
CA SER A 92 3.10 23.38 4.02
C SER A 92 2.19 22.77 5.09
N SER A 93 0.91 22.55 4.80
CA SER A 93 -0.04 22.00 5.79
C SER A 93 0.06 20.49 6.00
N VAL A 94 0.56 19.74 5.00
CA VAL A 94 0.58 18.27 5.04
C VAL A 94 1.91 17.68 5.50
N LEU A 95 2.97 18.49 5.50
CA LEU A 95 4.28 18.12 6.03
C LEU A 95 4.45 18.70 7.44
N SER A 96 5.07 17.96 8.36
CA SER A 96 5.43 18.47 9.68
C SER A 96 6.53 19.55 9.59
N LYS A 97 6.67 20.38 10.64
CA LYS A 97 7.73 21.41 10.70
C LYS A 97 9.14 20.84 10.47
N LYS A 98 9.39 19.62 10.97
CA LYS A 98 10.68 18.93 10.78
C LYS A 98 10.88 18.51 9.32
N GLU A 99 9.83 18.02 8.67
CA GLU A 99 9.89 17.60 7.27
C GLU A 99 10.08 18.78 6.32
N GLN A 100 9.46 19.92 6.64
CA GLN A 100 9.59 21.18 5.89
C GLN A 100 10.98 21.80 5.95
N SER A 101 11.83 21.42 6.91
CA SER A 101 13.19 22.00 7.04
C SER A 101 13.95 21.82 5.72
N HIS A 102 14.32 22.95 5.10
CA HIS A 102 15.02 23.04 3.80
C HIS A 102 14.18 22.68 2.56
N LEU A 103 12.86 22.52 2.67
CA LEU A 103 11.96 22.33 1.53
C LEU A 103 11.28 23.66 1.17
N HIS A 104 11.90 24.42 0.28
CA HIS A 104 11.34 25.67 -0.23
C HIS A 104 10.44 25.40 -1.43
N PHE A 105 9.14 25.66 -1.30
CA PHE A 105 8.13 25.30 -2.29
C PHE A 105 8.45 25.82 -3.70
N ASP A 106 8.71 27.13 -3.88
CA ASP A 106 8.97 27.69 -5.21
C ASP A 106 10.24 27.11 -5.84
N ASN A 107 11.34 27.07 -5.08
CA ASN A 107 12.59 26.49 -5.55
C ASN A 107 12.41 25.03 -5.99
N LEU A 108 11.58 24.26 -5.29
CA LEU A 108 11.26 22.88 -5.67
C LEU A 108 10.43 22.82 -6.95
N VAL A 109 9.44 23.71 -7.11
CA VAL A 109 8.62 23.80 -8.33
C VAL A 109 9.51 24.13 -9.54
N ASP A 110 10.35 25.16 -9.43
CA ASP A 110 11.27 25.58 -10.50
C ASP A 110 12.27 24.48 -10.86
N LEU A 111 12.84 23.82 -9.84
CA LEU A 111 13.78 22.71 -10.03
C LEU A 111 13.10 21.51 -10.71
N ILE A 112 11.87 21.18 -10.32
CA ILE A 112 11.09 20.10 -10.94
C ILE A 112 10.77 20.43 -12.40
N GLU A 113 10.31 21.65 -12.68
CA GLU A 113 10.03 22.10 -14.05
C GLU A 113 11.29 22.00 -14.93
N LYS A 114 12.41 22.54 -14.45
CA LYS A 114 13.70 22.44 -15.15
C LYS A 114 14.10 20.99 -15.39
N THR A 115 14.01 20.14 -14.36
CA THR A 115 14.37 18.71 -14.46
C THR A 115 13.49 17.96 -15.46
N CYS A 116 12.18 18.24 -15.48
CA CYS A 116 11.27 17.67 -16.47
C CYS A 116 11.59 18.13 -17.88
N SER A 117 11.90 19.42 -18.08
CA SER A 117 12.31 19.99 -19.36
C SER A 117 13.61 19.36 -19.87
N ASP A 118 14.63 19.29 -19.01
CA ASP A 118 15.93 18.69 -19.35
C ASP A 118 15.76 17.20 -19.72
N TRP A 119 14.93 16.47 -18.98
CA TRP A 119 14.65 15.05 -19.24
C TRP A 119 13.92 14.81 -20.56
N ILE A 120 12.87 15.59 -20.87
CA ILE A 120 12.09 15.36 -22.09
C ILE A 120 12.85 15.77 -23.35
N ASN A 121 13.72 16.79 -23.26
CA ASN A 121 14.47 17.32 -24.39
C ASN A 121 15.56 16.36 -24.92
N VAL A 122 15.99 15.37 -24.13
CA VAL A 122 16.95 14.35 -24.58
C VAL A 122 16.29 13.13 -25.21
N ILE A 123 14.96 13.09 -25.29
CA ILE A 123 14.19 11.97 -25.85
C ILE A 123 13.63 12.38 -27.21
N GLU A 124 13.97 11.62 -28.26
CA GLU A 124 13.37 11.81 -29.58
C GLU A 124 11.93 11.27 -29.60
N LEU A 125 10.96 12.07 -29.15
CA LEU A 125 9.57 11.63 -28.97
C LEU A 125 8.87 11.21 -30.27
N ASN A 126 9.22 11.85 -31.39
CA ASN A 126 8.59 11.59 -32.70
C ASN A 126 8.93 10.20 -33.28
N GLN A 127 9.86 9.45 -32.65
CA GLN A 127 10.18 8.07 -33.03
C GLN A 127 9.14 7.07 -32.50
N TYR A 128 8.30 7.45 -31.54
CA TYR A 128 7.31 6.57 -30.93
C TYR A 128 5.98 6.62 -31.66
N ASP A 129 5.34 5.45 -31.78
CA ASP A 129 3.99 5.31 -32.32
C ASP A 129 2.93 5.48 -31.23
N LEU A 130 3.30 5.31 -29.95
CA LEU A 130 2.45 5.49 -28.78
C LEU A 130 3.31 5.82 -27.56
N ILE A 131 2.82 6.73 -26.70
CA ILE A 131 3.41 7.02 -25.39
C ILE A 131 2.39 6.67 -24.29
N GLY A 132 2.77 5.78 -23.38
CA GLY A 132 1.94 5.32 -22.28
C GLY A 132 2.39 5.85 -20.93
N PHE A 133 1.45 6.26 -20.08
CA PHE A 133 1.71 6.64 -18.69
C PHE A 133 1.05 5.64 -17.75
N SER A 134 1.84 5.06 -16.85
CA SER A 134 1.33 4.26 -15.73
C SER A 134 1.07 5.16 -14.53
N ILE A 135 -0.20 5.31 -14.16
CA ILE A 135 -0.68 6.22 -13.13
C ILE A 135 -1.26 5.43 -11.97
N CYS A 136 -0.47 5.29 -10.92
CA CYS A 136 -0.92 4.79 -9.63
C CYS A 136 -1.29 5.97 -8.72
N PHE A 137 -1.34 5.73 -7.41
CA PHE A 137 -1.55 6.81 -6.43
C PHE A 137 -0.42 7.84 -6.51
N ASN A 138 -0.78 9.13 -6.50
CA ASN A 138 0.15 10.27 -6.37
C ASN A 138 1.05 10.51 -7.59
N GLN A 139 0.55 10.17 -8.78
CA GLN A 139 1.24 10.36 -10.06
C GLN A 139 0.37 11.11 -11.07
N LEU A 140 -0.78 11.66 -10.67
CA LEU A 140 -1.76 12.20 -11.63
C LEU A 140 -1.30 13.55 -12.21
N LEU A 141 -1.07 14.58 -11.39
CA LEU A 141 -0.62 15.88 -11.89
C LEU A 141 0.76 15.79 -12.56
N PRO A 142 1.74 15.02 -12.05
CA PRO A 142 2.99 14.78 -12.77
C PRO A 142 2.78 14.21 -14.18
N SER A 143 1.90 13.20 -14.33
CA SER A 143 1.62 12.58 -15.64
C SER A 143 0.86 13.51 -16.57
N LEU A 144 -0.10 14.28 -16.06
CA LEU A 144 -0.81 15.29 -16.84
C LEU A 144 0.12 16.41 -17.32
N TYR A 145 1.03 16.88 -16.46
CA TYR A 145 2.03 17.87 -16.83
C TYR A 145 2.92 17.34 -17.95
N MET A 146 3.45 16.13 -17.78
CA MET A 146 4.33 15.54 -18.79
C MET A 146 3.60 15.23 -20.10
N ALA A 147 2.35 14.77 -20.06
CA ALA A 147 1.55 14.59 -21.27
C ALA A 147 1.36 15.90 -22.04
N LYS A 148 1.15 17.02 -21.34
CA LYS A 148 1.12 18.36 -21.95
C LYS A 148 2.45 18.73 -22.59
N GLN A 149 3.58 18.48 -21.92
CA GLN A 149 4.91 18.73 -22.48
C GLN A 149 5.17 17.89 -23.75
N VAL A 150 4.81 16.60 -23.72
CA VAL A 150 4.90 15.70 -24.88
C VAL A 150 4.11 16.27 -26.06
N LYS A 151 2.85 16.69 -25.86
CA LYS A 151 2.02 17.25 -26.94
C LYS A 151 2.55 18.59 -27.49
N MET A 152 3.34 19.35 -26.73
CA MET A 152 4.00 20.55 -27.26
C MET A 152 5.18 20.24 -28.18
N ILE A 153 5.89 19.13 -27.95
CA ILE A 153 7.08 18.73 -28.72
C ILE A 153 6.73 17.79 -29.88
N ALA A 154 5.74 16.92 -29.66
CA ALA A 154 5.33 15.85 -30.56
C ALA A 154 3.79 15.73 -30.55
N GLU A 155 3.11 16.77 -31.02
CA GLU A 155 1.64 16.92 -31.01
C GLU A 155 0.89 15.69 -31.52
N GLU A 156 1.42 15.08 -32.57
CA GLU A 156 0.83 13.99 -33.32
C GLU A 156 1.01 12.60 -32.68
N VAL A 157 1.85 12.46 -31.64
CA VAL A 157 2.08 11.15 -31.00
C VAL A 157 0.93 10.85 -30.04
N PRO A 158 0.20 9.72 -30.21
CA PRO A 158 -0.91 9.40 -29.32
C PRO A 158 -0.42 9.09 -27.91
N ILE A 159 -1.25 9.43 -26.92
CA ILE A 159 -0.98 9.21 -25.50
C ILE A 159 -2.04 8.30 -24.89
N VAL A 160 -1.60 7.27 -24.16
CA VAL A 160 -2.47 6.38 -23.38
C VAL A 160 -2.17 6.50 -21.89
N PHE A 161 -3.22 6.64 -21.07
CA PHE A 161 -3.11 6.58 -19.61
C PHE A 161 -3.69 5.25 -19.10
N GLY A 162 -3.00 4.61 -18.16
CA GLY A 162 -3.46 3.39 -17.49
C GLY A 162 -3.04 3.34 -16.03
N GLY A 163 -3.48 2.32 -15.31
CA GLY A 163 -3.17 2.13 -13.88
C GLY A 163 -4.38 2.36 -12.97
N SER A 164 -4.19 2.18 -11.66
CA SER A 164 -5.28 2.20 -10.67
C SER A 164 -6.06 3.51 -10.66
N SER A 165 -5.41 4.63 -10.99
CA SER A 165 -6.00 5.96 -11.07
C SER A 165 -6.77 6.23 -12.38
N CYS A 166 -6.89 5.25 -13.27
CA CYS A 166 -7.60 5.35 -14.55
C CYS A 166 -8.85 4.46 -14.62
N THR A 167 -9.21 3.78 -13.53
CA THR A 167 -10.28 2.78 -13.52
C THR A 167 -11.68 3.41 -13.64
N GLY A 168 -12.55 2.79 -14.43
CA GLY A 168 -13.97 3.10 -14.52
C GLY A 168 -14.26 4.57 -14.76
N ARG A 169 -15.14 5.16 -13.92
CA ARG A 169 -15.57 6.57 -14.04
C ARG A 169 -14.43 7.57 -13.89
N ILE A 170 -13.34 7.21 -13.22
CA ILE A 170 -12.17 8.06 -13.06
C ILE A 170 -11.48 8.25 -14.41
N GLY A 171 -11.16 7.16 -15.10
CA GLY A 171 -10.57 7.18 -16.44
C GLY A 171 -11.40 7.99 -17.44
N ARG A 172 -12.71 7.76 -17.51
CA ARG A 172 -13.57 8.53 -18.43
C ARG A 172 -13.54 10.02 -18.14
N SER A 173 -13.54 10.39 -16.87
CA SER A 173 -13.47 11.79 -16.49
C SER A 173 -12.12 12.42 -16.84
N LEU A 174 -11.01 11.67 -16.78
CA LEU A 174 -9.70 12.16 -17.24
C LEU A 174 -9.71 12.41 -18.75
N LEU A 175 -10.15 11.42 -19.52
CA LEU A 175 -10.24 11.50 -20.98
C LEU A 175 -11.05 12.72 -21.43
N HIS A 176 -12.19 12.96 -20.79
CA HIS A 176 -13.07 14.10 -21.07
C HIS A 176 -12.44 15.47 -20.77
N HIS A 177 -11.63 15.58 -19.72
CA HIS A 177 -11.13 16.88 -19.23
C HIS A 177 -9.76 17.29 -19.74
N PHE A 178 -8.96 16.32 -20.20
CA PHE A 178 -7.58 16.54 -20.61
C PHE A 178 -7.44 16.15 -22.09
N PRO A 179 -7.41 17.14 -23.01
CA PRO A 179 -7.35 16.87 -24.44
C PRO A 179 -6.10 16.08 -24.84
N GLU A 180 -5.01 16.19 -24.06
CA GLU A 180 -3.73 15.52 -24.29
C GLU A 180 -3.81 13.99 -24.24
N ILE A 181 -4.84 13.41 -23.61
CA ILE A 181 -5.00 11.96 -23.44
C ILE A 181 -5.82 11.37 -24.59
N ASP A 182 -5.27 10.50 -25.41
CA ASP A 182 -5.99 9.91 -26.55
C ASP A 182 -6.72 8.61 -26.16
N TYR A 183 -6.12 7.83 -25.25
CA TYR A 183 -6.66 6.56 -24.80
C TYR A 183 -6.60 6.40 -23.28
N ILE A 184 -7.57 5.65 -22.73
CA ILE A 184 -7.55 5.16 -21.35
C ILE A 184 -7.56 3.63 -21.37
N VAL A 185 -6.65 3.02 -20.62
CA VAL A 185 -6.75 1.62 -20.22
C VAL A 185 -7.51 1.54 -18.90
N ASP A 186 -8.69 0.94 -18.92
CA ASP A 186 -9.52 0.72 -17.73
C ASP A 186 -9.36 -0.72 -17.22
N GLY A 187 -8.49 -0.89 -16.21
CA GLY A 187 -8.20 -2.18 -15.58
C GLY A 187 -6.79 -2.67 -15.84
N GLU A 188 -6.68 -3.94 -16.20
CA GLU A 188 -5.41 -4.59 -16.52
C GLU A 188 -4.89 -4.16 -17.90
N GLY A 189 -3.58 -3.93 -17.99
CA GLY A 189 -2.97 -3.26 -19.13
C GLY A 189 -2.52 -4.19 -20.23
N GLU A 190 -2.26 -5.47 -19.96
CA GLU A 190 -1.61 -6.39 -20.89
C GLU A 190 -2.36 -6.47 -22.22
N LYS A 191 -3.56 -7.06 -22.22
CA LYS A 191 -4.36 -7.24 -23.45
C LYS A 191 -4.96 -5.92 -23.95
N SER A 192 -5.32 -5.01 -23.04
CA SER A 192 -5.91 -3.70 -23.39
C SER A 192 -4.92 -2.84 -24.17
N LEU A 193 -3.67 -2.72 -23.70
CA LEU A 193 -2.63 -1.96 -24.37
C LEU A 193 -2.18 -2.65 -25.66
N LEU A 194 -2.08 -3.99 -25.67
CA LEU A 194 -1.80 -4.75 -26.89
C LEU A 194 -2.82 -4.46 -28.00
N SER A 195 -4.11 -4.36 -27.64
CA SER A 195 -5.18 -4.00 -28.60
C SER A 195 -4.96 -2.61 -29.20
N ILE A 196 -4.61 -1.61 -28.38
CA ILE A 196 -4.28 -0.26 -28.85
C ILE A 196 -3.07 -0.29 -29.80
N CYS A 197 -1.99 -0.98 -29.40
CA CYS A 197 -0.77 -1.07 -30.21
C CYS A 197 -1.02 -1.76 -31.56
N ARG A 198 -1.84 -2.81 -31.61
CA ARG A 198 -2.21 -3.49 -32.86
C ARG A 198 -3.06 -2.60 -33.75
N SER A 199 -4.06 -1.92 -33.19
CA SER A 199 -4.92 -0.99 -33.91
C SER A 199 -4.11 0.15 -34.56
N LEU A 200 -3.21 0.78 -33.81
CA LEU A 200 -2.35 1.85 -34.32
C LEU A 200 -1.34 1.37 -35.37
N LYS A 201 -0.92 0.10 -35.30
CA LYS A 201 -0.03 -0.50 -36.30
C LYS A 201 -0.76 -0.80 -37.62
N GLU A 202 -1.99 -1.29 -37.54
CA GLU A 202 -2.81 -1.66 -38.71
C GLU A 202 -3.41 -0.43 -39.41
N SER A 203 -3.87 0.55 -38.62
CA SER A 203 -4.35 1.83 -39.10
C SER A 203 -3.63 2.96 -38.36
N PRO A 204 -2.53 3.48 -38.91
CA PRO A 204 -1.80 4.62 -38.34
C PRO A 204 -2.58 5.93 -38.42
N GLN A 205 -3.91 5.90 -38.57
CA GLN A 205 -4.74 7.08 -38.40
C GLN A 205 -4.54 7.57 -36.98
N LYS A 206 -3.60 8.50 -36.85
CA LYS A 206 -3.40 9.30 -35.67
C LYS A 206 -4.75 9.94 -35.38
N PRO A 207 -5.24 9.92 -34.13
CA PRO A 207 -6.34 10.79 -33.75
C PRO A 207 -5.85 12.24 -33.93
N GLY A 208 -5.90 12.71 -35.17
CA GLY A 208 -5.80 14.10 -35.51
C GLY A 208 -6.90 14.78 -34.74
N ARG A 209 -6.58 15.96 -34.24
CA ARG A 209 -7.41 16.86 -33.43
C ARG A 209 -8.67 17.33 -34.17
N GLN A 210 -9.40 16.45 -34.86
CA GLN A 210 -10.77 16.72 -35.26
C GLN A 210 -11.54 16.97 -33.97
N GLU A 211 -12.04 18.20 -33.88
CA GLU A 211 -12.99 18.69 -32.91
C GLU A 211 -14.13 17.68 -32.74
N ASN A 212 -13.95 16.67 -31.89
CA ASN A 212 -14.97 15.66 -31.65
C ASN A 212 -15.54 15.91 -30.24
N PRO A 213 -16.78 16.43 -30.12
CA PRO A 213 -17.39 16.82 -28.84
C PRO A 213 -17.58 15.68 -27.84
N ALA A 214 -17.20 14.45 -28.18
CA ALA A 214 -17.03 13.35 -27.25
C ALA A 214 -15.89 12.47 -27.78
N LYS A 215 -14.76 12.41 -27.07
CA LYS A 215 -13.89 11.23 -27.14
C LYS A 215 -14.79 10.02 -26.86
N SER A 216 -14.99 9.18 -27.88
CA SER A 216 -16.03 8.16 -27.88
C SER A 216 -15.77 7.11 -26.79
N HIS A 217 -16.76 6.25 -26.54
CA HIS A 217 -16.57 5.05 -25.71
C HIS A 217 -15.38 4.18 -26.17
N GLU A 218 -14.96 4.30 -27.43
CA GLU A 218 -13.90 3.51 -28.06
C GLU A 218 -12.49 3.93 -27.63
N SER A 219 -12.32 5.15 -27.07
CA SER A 219 -11.04 5.58 -26.48
C SER A 219 -10.80 5.01 -25.07
N ILE A 220 -11.79 4.35 -24.47
CA ILE A 220 -11.66 3.66 -23.18
C ILE A 220 -11.59 2.16 -23.44
N ILE A 221 -10.39 1.62 -23.34
CA ILE A 221 -10.10 0.22 -23.64
C ILE A 221 -10.09 -0.58 -22.35
N ARG A 222 -11.04 -1.50 -22.25
CA ARG A 222 -11.08 -2.57 -21.25
C ARG A 222 -11.36 -3.87 -21.97
N THR A 223 -10.40 -4.80 -21.92
CA THR A 223 -10.68 -6.16 -22.38
C THR A 223 -11.48 -6.93 -21.33
N ASP A 224 -12.37 -7.79 -21.82
CA ASP A 224 -13.04 -8.78 -20.97
C ASP A 224 -12.22 -10.05 -20.78
N GLU A 225 -11.18 -10.24 -21.59
CA GLU A 225 -10.26 -11.37 -21.55
C GLU A 225 -9.42 -11.35 -20.25
N ILE A 226 -9.46 -12.47 -19.53
CA ILE A 226 -8.76 -12.64 -18.26
C ILE A 226 -7.46 -13.40 -18.53
N VAL A 227 -6.31 -12.72 -18.42
CA VAL A 227 -4.98 -13.30 -18.69
C VAL A 227 -4.55 -14.25 -17.58
N ASP A 228 -4.20 -15.51 -17.83
CA ASP A 228 -3.60 -16.34 -16.78
C ASP A 228 -2.27 -15.73 -16.30
N ILE A 229 -2.22 -15.31 -15.03
CA ILE A 229 -1.05 -14.65 -14.46
C ILE A 229 0.12 -15.62 -14.25
N ASN A 230 -0.11 -16.93 -14.38
CA ASN A 230 0.96 -17.94 -14.40
C ASN A 230 1.71 -17.96 -15.73
N GLU A 231 1.08 -17.51 -16.82
CA GLU A 231 1.64 -17.51 -18.19
C GLU A 231 2.28 -16.17 -18.58
N LEU A 232 2.12 -15.15 -17.74
CA LEU A 232 2.75 -13.84 -17.91
C LEU A 232 4.27 -13.98 -17.86
N PRO A 233 5.03 -13.32 -18.76
CA PRO A 233 6.47 -13.31 -18.69
C PRO A 233 6.96 -12.61 -17.42
N TYR A 234 8.22 -12.88 -17.03
CA TYR A 234 8.82 -12.19 -15.90
C TYR A 234 8.99 -10.70 -16.20
N PRO A 235 8.76 -9.81 -15.22
CA PRO A 235 8.92 -8.38 -15.43
C PRO A 235 10.35 -8.02 -15.84
N ASP A 236 10.50 -7.13 -16.83
CA ASP A 236 11.81 -6.63 -17.23
C ASP A 236 12.13 -5.28 -16.57
N TYR A 237 13.03 -5.30 -15.59
CA TYR A 237 13.55 -4.13 -14.90
C TYR A 237 14.89 -3.61 -15.43
N ARG A 238 15.46 -4.18 -16.51
CA ARG A 238 16.79 -3.76 -17.02
C ARG A 238 16.88 -2.25 -17.27
N PRO A 239 15.88 -1.58 -17.87
CA PRO A 239 15.97 -0.13 -18.09
C PRO A 239 16.09 0.67 -16.79
N TYR A 240 15.34 0.30 -15.74
CA TYR A 240 15.45 0.92 -14.42
C TYR A 240 16.86 0.79 -13.82
N PHE A 241 17.47 -0.40 -13.92
CA PHE A 241 18.83 -0.62 -13.42
C PHE A 241 19.87 0.17 -14.23
N ASN A 242 19.67 0.32 -15.54
CA ASN A 242 20.54 1.15 -16.36
C ASN A 242 20.43 2.63 -15.95
N GLU A 243 19.20 3.15 -15.79
CA GLU A 243 18.96 4.53 -15.38
C GLU A 243 19.50 4.81 -13.97
N ILE A 244 19.27 3.91 -13.00
CA ILE A 244 19.75 4.11 -11.63
C ILE A 244 21.28 4.10 -11.55
N ALA A 245 21.95 3.24 -12.32
CA ALA A 245 23.41 3.17 -12.37
C ALA A 245 24.03 4.44 -12.98
N GLN A 246 23.35 5.05 -13.95
CA GLN A 246 23.78 6.32 -14.57
C GLN A 246 23.53 7.51 -13.63
N ILE A 247 22.30 7.67 -13.14
CA ILE A 247 21.88 8.82 -12.34
C ILE A 247 22.54 8.81 -10.96
N PHE A 248 22.61 7.65 -10.31
CA PHE A 248 23.14 7.49 -8.96
C PHE A 248 24.50 6.80 -8.93
N SER A 249 25.36 7.03 -9.93
CA SER A 249 26.69 6.40 -10.07
C SER A 249 27.61 6.53 -8.85
N LYS A 250 27.39 7.53 -7.98
CA LYS A 250 28.18 7.79 -6.77
C LYS A 250 27.45 7.45 -5.46
N VAL A 251 26.21 6.96 -5.52
CA VAL A 251 25.39 6.68 -4.35
C VAL A 251 25.05 5.20 -4.31
N PRO A 252 25.45 4.45 -3.27
CA PRO A 252 25.07 3.05 -3.16
C PRO A 252 23.57 2.95 -2.86
N ILE A 253 22.78 2.66 -3.90
CA ILE A 253 21.35 2.37 -3.75
C ILE A 253 21.17 0.86 -3.72
N ILE A 254 20.43 0.38 -2.73
CA ILE A 254 19.97 -1.01 -2.67
C ILE A 254 18.52 -1.03 -3.16
N PRO A 255 18.25 -1.58 -4.36
CA PRO A 255 16.89 -1.66 -4.89
C PRO A 255 16.05 -2.71 -4.14
N THR A 256 14.74 -2.46 -4.08
CA THR A 256 13.74 -3.44 -3.66
C THR A 256 12.86 -3.77 -4.86
N LEU A 257 12.82 -5.03 -5.29
CA LEU A 257 12.05 -5.43 -6.47
C LEU A 257 10.60 -5.79 -6.10
N PRO A 258 9.60 -5.25 -6.82
CA PRO A 258 8.22 -5.64 -6.64
C PRO A 258 7.96 -7.06 -7.17
N LEU A 259 7.15 -7.82 -6.45
CA LEU A 259 6.63 -9.13 -6.85
C LEU A 259 5.11 -9.08 -6.84
N GLU A 260 4.47 -9.72 -7.81
CA GLU A 260 3.02 -9.90 -7.84
C GLU A 260 2.71 -11.38 -7.67
N PHE A 261 2.21 -11.80 -6.50
CA PHE A 261 1.76 -13.17 -6.29
C PHE A 261 0.29 -13.33 -6.71
N SER A 262 -0.50 -12.27 -6.63
CA SER A 262 -1.93 -12.28 -6.88
C SER A 262 -2.47 -10.91 -7.31
N ARG A 263 -3.59 -10.95 -8.04
CA ARG A 263 -4.39 -9.79 -8.46
C ARG A 263 -5.73 -9.81 -7.75
N GLY A 264 -6.10 -8.69 -7.14
CA GLY A 264 -7.31 -8.58 -6.33
C GLY A 264 -7.10 -8.96 -4.87
N CYS A 265 -8.22 -9.11 -4.15
CA CYS A 265 -8.26 -9.54 -2.76
C CYS A 265 -9.32 -10.63 -2.61
N TRP A 266 -8.97 -11.79 -2.06
CA TRP A 266 -9.94 -12.87 -1.83
C TRP A 266 -11.03 -12.49 -0.82
N TRP A 267 -10.79 -11.51 0.06
CA TRP A 267 -11.78 -11.05 1.02
C TRP A 267 -12.82 -10.14 0.38
N ASN A 268 -12.38 -9.11 -0.37
CA ASN A 268 -13.17 -8.11 -1.11
C ASN A 268 -14.52 -7.66 -0.50
N LYS A 269 -14.61 -7.61 0.84
CA LYS A 269 -15.83 -7.24 1.58
C LYS A 269 -15.67 -6.00 2.45
N CYS A 270 -14.44 -5.52 2.65
CA CYS A 270 -14.18 -4.34 3.49
C CYS A 270 -15.00 -3.14 2.99
N SER A 271 -15.82 -2.56 3.86
CA SER A 271 -16.81 -1.57 3.47
C SER A 271 -16.19 -0.27 2.96
N PHE A 272 -14.95 0.03 3.35
CA PHE A 272 -14.22 1.25 2.95
C PHE A 272 -13.30 1.07 1.73
N CYS A 273 -13.01 -0.17 1.32
CA CYS A 273 -11.93 -0.44 0.38
C CYS A 273 -12.37 -0.19 -1.08
N ASN A 274 -11.52 0.47 -1.85
CA ASN A 274 -11.67 0.64 -3.30
C ASN A 274 -10.44 0.15 -4.09
N LEU A 275 -9.57 -0.65 -3.46
CA LEU A 275 -8.36 -1.17 -4.11
C LEU A 275 -8.62 -2.30 -5.12
N ASN A 276 -9.87 -2.77 -5.26
CA ASN A 276 -10.21 -3.87 -6.17
C ASN A 276 -10.97 -3.45 -7.43
N LEU A 277 -11.15 -2.14 -7.68
CA LEU A 277 -11.98 -1.65 -8.78
C LEU A 277 -11.47 -2.12 -10.17
N GLN A 278 -10.16 -2.25 -10.32
CA GLN A 278 -9.52 -2.62 -11.59
C GLN A 278 -9.73 -4.10 -11.95
N TRP A 279 -9.97 -4.97 -10.97
CA TRP A 279 -10.00 -6.42 -11.13
C TRP A 279 -11.42 -6.98 -11.12
N LYS A 280 -11.68 -7.97 -11.99
CA LYS A 280 -12.97 -8.68 -12.01
C LYS A 280 -13.04 -9.84 -11.03
N LYS A 281 -11.91 -10.53 -10.81
CA LYS A 281 -11.80 -11.74 -10.00
C LYS A 281 -10.47 -11.75 -9.26
N TYR A 282 -10.44 -12.42 -8.11
CA TYR A 282 -9.19 -12.74 -7.44
C TYR A 282 -8.47 -13.87 -8.18
N ARG A 283 -7.17 -13.71 -8.46
CA ARG A 283 -6.33 -14.69 -9.14
C ARG A 283 -4.94 -14.68 -8.53
N MET A 284 -4.27 -15.83 -8.52
CA MET A 284 -2.96 -15.99 -7.92
C MET A 284 -2.06 -16.84 -8.80
N LYS A 285 -0.75 -16.58 -8.75
CA LYS A 285 0.27 -17.48 -9.28
C LYS A 285 0.34 -18.71 -8.36
N ASN A 286 0.70 -19.84 -8.93
CA ASN A 286 1.08 -21.00 -8.12
C ASN A 286 2.45 -20.79 -7.49
N ALA A 287 2.71 -21.46 -6.36
CA ALA A 287 3.96 -21.33 -5.61
C ALA A 287 5.20 -21.64 -6.47
N GLY A 288 5.13 -22.66 -7.33
CA GLY A 288 6.24 -23.05 -8.21
C GLY A 288 6.63 -21.93 -9.19
N ARG A 289 5.63 -21.28 -9.80
CA ARG A 289 5.82 -20.12 -10.67
C ARG A 289 6.49 -18.98 -9.92
N MET A 290 6.03 -18.69 -8.71
CA MET A 290 6.60 -17.62 -7.89
C MET A 290 8.04 -17.93 -7.47
N VAL A 291 8.38 -19.20 -7.16
CA VAL A 291 9.77 -19.60 -6.90
C VAL A 291 10.67 -19.36 -8.12
N GLN A 292 10.21 -19.74 -9.32
CA GLN A 292 10.97 -19.53 -10.55
C GLN A 292 11.18 -18.03 -10.85
N GLU A 293 10.13 -17.22 -10.69
CA GLU A 293 10.20 -15.78 -10.91
C GLU A 293 11.13 -15.09 -9.91
N THR A 294 11.02 -15.41 -8.61
CA THR A 294 11.97 -14.91 -7.60
C THR A 294 13.40 -15.29 -7.94
N ALA A 295 13.66 -16.57 -8.29
CA ALA A 295 15.00 -17.04 -8.65
C ALA A 295 15.54 -16.30 -9.89
N HIS A 296 14.72 -16.08 -10.91
CA HIS A 296 15.08 -15.30 -12.09
C HIS A 296 15.48 -13.87 -11.73
N LEU A 297 14.68 -13.18 -10.92
CA LEU A 297 14.94 -11.79 -10.51
C LEU A 297 16.21 -11.66 -9.64
N VAL A 298 16.45 -12.62 -8.73
CA VAL A 298 17.69 -12.71 -7.96
C VAL A 298 18.89 -12.85 -8.89
N GLN A 299 18.83 -13.78 -9.86
CA GLN A 299 19.93 -14.06 -10.77
C GLN A 299 20.21 -12.90 -11.73
N GLN A 300 19.16 -12.31 -12.30
CA GLN A 300 19.25 -11.28 -13.32
C GLN A 300 19.68 -9.93 -12.73
N TYR A 301 19.10 -9.53 -11.60
CA TYR A 301 19.26 -8.18 -11.04
C TYR A 301 20.11 -8.13 -9.77
N LYS A 302 20.60 -9.29 -9.28
CA LYS A 302 21.41 -9.41 -8.06
C LYS A 302 20.76 -8.77 -6.83
N CYS A 303 19.43 -8.84 -6.77
CA CYS A 303 18.63 -8.29 -5.68
C CYS A 303 18.09 -9.39 -4.77
N ILE A 304 18.16 -9.13 -3.47
CA ILE A 304 17.63 -10.01 -2.41
C ILE A 304 16.49 -9.36 -1.62
N ASN A 305 16.19 -8.08 -1.90
CA ASN A 305 15.09 -7.34 -1.30
C ASN A 305 13.89 -7.32 -2.22
N PHE A 306 12.75 -7.76 -1.71
CA PHE A 306 11.51 -7.87 -2.46
C PHE A 306 10.32 -7.30 -1.69
N THR A 307 9.32 -6.85 -2.43
CA THR A 307 8.07 -6.32 -1.88
C THR A 307 6.93 -6.90 -2.67
N PHE A 308 6.08 -7.70 -2.02
CA PHE A 308 4.84 -8.14 -2.65
C PHE A 308 3.91 -6.94 -2.83
N THR A 309 3.34 -6.79 -4.02
CA THR A 309 2.41 -5.70 -4.38
C THR A 309 0.94 -6.10 -4.23
N ASP A 310 0.70 -7.30 -3.73
CA ASP A 310 -0.59 -7.90 -3.47
C ASP A 310 -1.40 -7.12 -2.42
N ASN A 311 -2.71 -6.94 -2.63
CA ASN A 311 -3.63 -6.44 -1.59
C ASN A 311 -3.71 -7.40 -0.37
N THR A 312 -3.45 -8.69 -0.60
CA THR A 312 -3.28 -9.72 0.43
C THR A 312 -2.67 -10.94 -0.23
N LEU A 313 -1.68 -11.54 0.42
CA LEU A 313 -1.08 -12.77 -0.09
C LEU A 313 -2.09 -13.95 -0.15
N PRO A 314 -1.97 -14.83 -1.16
CA PRO A 314 -2.74 -16.08 -1.28
C PRO A 314 -2.26 -17.10 -0.26
N LEU A 315 -3.01 -17.33 0.83
CA LEU A 315 -2.54 -18.09 2.00
C LEU A 315 -1.92 -19.46 1.66
N LYS A 316 -2.60 -20.30 0.87
CA LYS A 316 -2.11 -21.65 0.55
C LYS A 316 -0.84 -21.62 -0.31
N GLU A 317 -0.85 -20.85 -1.39
CA GLU A 317 0.33 -20.73 -2.28
C GLU A 317 1.51 -20.05 -1.55
N THR A 318 1.22 -19.17 -0.59
CA THR A 318 2.24 -18.54 0.27
C THR A 318 2.89 -19.56 1.20
N ASP A 319 2.10 -20.44 1.84
CA ASP A 319 2.62 -21.57 2.61
C ASP A 319 3.57 -22.42 1.76
N ASP A 320 3.15 -22.79 0.55
CA ASP A 320 3.92 -23.67 -0.33
C ASP A 320 5.18 -22.96 -0.89
N TYR A 321 5.10 -21.66 -1.19
CA TYR A 321 6.24 -20.85 -1.58
C TYR A 321 7.30 -20.78 -0.48
N PHE A 322 6.92 -20.40 0.74
CA PHE A 322 7.88 -20.30 1.84
C PHE A 322 8.39 -21.66 2.32
N LYS A 323 7.64 -22.76 2.15
CA LYS A 323 8.17 -24.13 2.34
C LYS A 323 9.34 -24.44 1.40
N ILE A 324 9.29 -23.95 0.16
CA ILE A 324 10.37 -24.15 -0.82
C ILE A 324 11.53 -23.21 -0.51
N ILE A 325 11.28 -21.90 -0.37
CA ILE A 325 12.32 -20.88 -0.15
C ILE A 325 13.07 -21.11 1.17
N SER A 326 12.39 -21.47 2.26
CA SER A 326 13.02 -21.70 3.58
C SER A 326 14.01 -22.88 3.64
N ARG A 327 14.05 -23.71 2.58
CA ARG A 327 15.01 -24.80 2.40
C ARG A 327 16.23 -24.37 1.58
N GLN A 328 16.17 -23.22 0.91
CA GLN A 328 17.27 -22.66 0.14
C GLN A 328 18.22 -21.90 1.09
N GLN A 329 19.51 -21.86 0.75
CA GLN A 329 20.52 -21.08 1.46
C GLN A 329 20.64 -19.69 0.82
N ILE A 330 19.56 -18.91 0.85
CA ILE A 330 19.50 -17.56 0.28
C ILE A 330 18.83 -16.62 1.29
N ASP A 331 19.50 -15.50 1.61
CA ASP A 331 19.05 -14.50 2.58
C ASP A 331 18.08 -13.49 1.96
N LEU A 332 16.92 -13.98 1.52
CA LEU A 332 15.89 -13.14 0.93
C LEU A 332 15.19 -12.30 2.01
N ASN A 333 14.77 -11.09 1.63
CA ASN A 333 14.11 -10.15 2.51
C ASN A 333 12.81 -9.66 1.86
N TYR A 334 11.67 -9.93 2.51
CA TYR A 334 10.34 -9.60 1.98
C TYR A 334 9.56 -8.62 2.85
N PHE A 335 8.91 -7.68 2.18
CA PHE A 335 7.70 -7.00 2.66
C PHE A 335 6.45 -7.63 2.03
N ALA A 336 5.36 -7.76 2.79
CA ALA A 336 4.06 -8.15 2.26
C ALA A 336 2.86 -7.53 3.00
N GLU A 337 1.75 -7.32 2.29
CA GLU A 337 0.46 -7.07 2.94
C GLU A 337 -0.28 -8.39 3.21
N ILE A 338 -0.74 -8.55 4.45
CA ILE A 338 -1.47 -9.76 4.89
C ILE A 338 -2.71 -9.38 5.71
N ARG A 339 -3.63 -10.33 5.81
CA ARG A 339 -4.69 -10.31 6.83
C ARG A 339 -4.18 -10.96 8.12
N ALA A 340 -4.93 -10.84 9.21
CA ALA A 340 -4.56 -11.42 10.49
C ALA A 340 -4.24 -12.93 10.37
N ILE A 341 -3.07 -13.36 10.85
CA ILE A 341 -2.60 -14.75 10.89
C ILE A 341 -2.25 -15.07 12.33
N HIS A 342 -2.93 -16.04 12.91
CA HIS A 342 -2.72 -16.46 14.30
C HIS A 342 -2.24 -17.92 14.42
N GLN A 343 -1.68 -18.49 13.34
CA GLN A 343 -1.00 -19.78 13.35
C GLN A 343 0.52 -19.57 13.51
N PRO A 344 1.12 -19.92 14.67
CA PRO A 344 2.53 -19.65 14.96
C PRO A 344 3.49 -20.29 13.95
N GLU A 345 3.27 -21.55 13.60
CA GLU A 345 4.13 -22.30 12.66
C GLU A 345 4.19 -21.67 11.27
N ARG A 346 3.09 -21.03 10.84
CA ARG A 346 3.03 -20.32 9.56
C ARG A 346 3.93 -19.10 9.57
N LEU A 347 3.85 -18.25 10.60
CA LEU A 347 4.69 -17.06 10.71
C LEU A 347 6.17 -17.42 10.88
N LYS A 348 6.46 -18.50 11.62
CA LYS A 348 7.82 -19.04 11.75
C LYS A 348 8.38 -19.51 10.41
N LEU A 349 7.57 -20.24 9.63
CA LEU A 349 7.93 -20.66 8.27
C LEU A 349 8.22 -19.44 7.37
N TYR A 350 7.35 -18.44 7.40
CA TYR A 350 7.49 -17.23 6.58
C TYR A 350 8.76 -16.46 6.96
N ARG A 351 9.02 -16.29 8.26
CA ARG A 351 10.25 -15.64 8.75
C ARG A 351 11.49 -16.36 8.25
N ARG A 352 11.51 -17.69 8.36
CA ARG A 352 12.64 -18.53 7.90
C ARG A 352 12.86 -18.40 6.39
N GLY A 353 11.80 -18.22 5.61
CA GLY A 353 11.89 -17.96 4.19
C GLY A 353 12.10 -16.49 3.81
N GLY A 354 12.39 -15.61 4.78
CA GLY A 354 12.80 -14.23 4.51
C GLY A 354 11.74 -13.14 4.75
N LEU A 355 10.53 -13.48 5.18
CA LEU A 355 9.51 -12.46 5.49
C LEU A 355 9.91 -11.69 6.75
N SER A 356 10.27 -10.42 6.58
CA SER A 356 10.82 -9.58 7.64
C SER A 356 9.86 -8.49 8.09
N THR A 357 9.03 -7.98 7.17
CA THR A 357 8.05 -6.94 7.45
C THR A 357 6.70 -7.31 6.84
N VAL A 358 5.64 -7.07 7.60
CA VAL A 358 4.27 -7.22 7.12
C VAL A 358 3.45 -5.99 7.43
N GLN A 359 2.64 -5.55 6.48
CA GLN A 359 1.50 -4.69 6.77
C GLN A 359 0.29 -5.57 7.05
N VAL A 360 -0.20 -5.56 8.30
CA VAL A 360 -1.41 -6.29 8.69
C VAL A 360 -2.58 -5.33 8.65
N GLY A 361 -3.66 -5.70 7.96
CA GLY A 361 -4.91 -4.95 8.02
C GLY A 361 -5.59 -5.10 9.38
N ILE A 362 -5.10 -4.38 10.40
CA ILE A 362 -5.65 -4.36 11.78
C ILE A 362 -6.92 -3.50 11.79
N GLU A 363 -6.83 -2.26 11.31
CA GLU A 363 -7.87 -1.24 11.08
C GLU A 363 -8.65 -0.76 12.31
N SER A 364 -8.95 -1.63 13.26
CA SER A 364 -9.71 -1.29 14.46
C SER A 364 -9.33 -2.21 15.62
N LEU A 365 -9.42 -1.65 16.83
CA LEU A 365 -9.33 -2.37 18.10
C LEU A 365 -10.70 -2.40 18.81
N SER A 366 -11.78 -2.35 18.03
CA SER A 366 -13.16 -2.54 18.49
C SER A 366 -13.86 -3.58 17.60
N ASN A 367 -14.48 -4.58 18.21
CA ASN A 367 -15.16 -5.66 17.46
C ASN A 367 -16.37 -5.16 16.69
N SER A 368 -17.19 -4.32 17.31
CA SER A 368 -18.35 -3.71 16.62
C SER A 368 -17.88 -2.89 15.41
N LEU A 369 -16.79 -2.13 15.54
CA LEU A 369 -16.27 -1.34 14.44
C LEU A 369 -15.64 -2.21 13.33
N LEU A 370 -14.95 -3.31 13.68
CA LEU A 370 -14.47 -4.30 12.69
C LEU A 370 -15.62 -4.93 11.90
N GLN A 371 -16.75 -5.18 12.55
CA GLN A 371 -17.98 -5.67 11.90
C GLN A 371 -18.58 -4.62 10.96
N LYS A 372 -18.69 -3.34 11.39
CA LYS A 372 -19.12 -2.23 10.51
C LYS A 372 -18.21 -2.04 9.29
N MET A 373 -16.91 -2.25 9.48
CA MET A 373 -15.91 -2.24 8.42
C MET A 373 -15.97 -3.49 7.53
N ALA A 374 -16.76 -4.51 7.90
CA ALA A 374 -16.81 -5.83 7.28
C ALA A 374 -15.39 -6.42 7.13
N LYS A 375 -14.56 -6.27 8.17
CA LYS A 375 -13.15 -6.66 8.11
C LYS A 375 -12.96 -8.17 8.13
N GLY A 376 -13.85 -8.91 8.79
CA GLY A 376 -13.79 -10.38 8.89
C GLY A 376 -12.68 -10.89 9.79
N THR A 377 -12.28 -10.09 10.77
CA THR A 377 -11.35 -10.42 11.85
C THR A 377 -11.91 -9.85 13.14
N THR A 378 -11.43 -10.33 14.28
CA THR A 378 -11.76 -9.75 15.59
C THR A 378 -10.53 -9.11 16.24
N VAL A 379 -10.70 -8.46 17.38
CA VAL A 379 -9.58 -7.83 18.10
C VAL A 379 -8.59 -8.89 18.59
N ILE A 380 -9.04 -10.02 19.13
CA ILE A 380 -8.13 -11.09 19.56
C ILE A 380 -7.30 -11.68 18.41
N ASP A 381 -7.85 -11.78 17.19
CA ASP A 381 -7.12 -12.24 16.01
C ASP A 381 -6.00 -11.26 15.63
N ASN A 382 -6.31 -9.96 15.69
CA ASN A 382 -5.37 -8.87 15.45
C ASN A 382 -4.24 -8.87 16.48
N ILE A 383 -4.57 -8.93 17.78
CA ILE A 383 -3.59 -8.97 18.88
C ILE A 383 -2.72 -10.23 18.79
N ALA A 384 -3.30 -11.39 18.49
CA ALA A 384 -2.55 -12.62 18.29
C ALA A 384 -1.54 -12.49 17.14
N THR A 385 -1.95 -11.88 16.02
CA THR A 385 -1.05 -11.64 14.87
C THR A 385 0.11 -10.73 15.28
N MET A 386 -0.17 -9.62 15.97
CA MET A 386 0.87 -8.69 16.44
C MET A 386 1.87 -9.38 17.38
N LYS A 387 1.37 -10.18 18.33
CA LYS A 387 2.19 -10.97 19.25
C LYS A 387 3.08 -11.96 18.51
N LEU A 388 2.50 -12.76 17.62
CA LEU A 388 3.21 -13.85 16.96
C LEU A 388 4.22 -13.33 15.92
N CYS A 389 3.93 -12.20 15.26
CA CYS A 389 4.93 -11.53 14.43
C CYS A 389 6.10 -11.01 15.27
N ALA A 390 5.82 -10.35 16.40
CA ALA A 390 6.88 -9.90 17.32
C ALA A 390 7.73 -11.06 17.84
N GLU A 391 7.11 -12.21 18.13
CA GLU A 391 7.81 -13.43 18.55
C GLU A 391 8.74 -14.00 17.48
N ASN A 392 8.34 -13.92 16.22
CA ASN A 392 9.14 -14.39 15.10
C ASN A 392 10.08 -13.31 14.54
N GLY A 393 10.19 -12.14 15.20
CA GLY A 393 11.03 -11.05 14.70
C GLY A 393 10.57 -10.52 13.33
N ILE A 394 9.27 -10.56 13.05
CA ILE A 394 8.64 -9.94 11.89
C ILE A 394 8.10 -8.57 12.33
N LEU A 395 8.55 -7.50 11.67
CA LEU A 395 8.06 -6.15 11.91
C LEU A 395 6.61 -6.03 11.43
N VAL A 396 5.72 -5.59 12.32
CA VAL A 396 4.31 -5.32 11.99
C VAL A 396 4.12 -3.83 11.76
N GLU A 397 3.83 -3.50 10.52
CA GLU A 397 3.20 -2.25 10.13
C GLU A 397 1.67 -2.45 10.10
N GLY A 398 0.91 -1.41 10.39
CA GLY A 398 -0.54 -1.50 10.39
C GLY A 398 -1.20 -0.17 10.67
N ASN A 399 -2.36 0.02 10.06
CA ASN A 399 -3.17 1.22 10.28
C ASN A 399 -4.25 0.95 11.33
N LEU A 400 -4.57 1.99 12.10
CA LEU A 400 -5.82 2.12 12.84
C LEU A 400 -6.65 3.17 12.12
N ILE A 401 -7.75 2.75 11.47
CA ILE A 401 -8.67 3.66 10.79
C ILE A 401 -9.45 4.42 11.85
N THR A 402 -9.12 5.70 11.99
CA THR A 402 -9.81 6.62 12.89
C THR A 402 -10.89 7.38 12.14
N GLU A 403 -11.80 8.01 12.87
CA GLU A 403 -12.85 8.87 12.32
C GLU A 403 -13.81 8.16 11.33
N PHE A 404 -13.95 6.84 11.44
CA PHE A 404 -14.90 6.09 10.62
C PHE A 404 -16.35 6.59 10.88
N PRO A 405 -17.18 6.78 9.83
CA PRO A 405 -18.54 7.29 9.99
C PRO A 405 -19.36 6.41 10.94
N THR A 406 -20.19 7.01 11.78
CA THR A 406 -21.06 6.33 12.75
C THR A 406 -20.33 5.54 13.84
N THR A 407 -19.05 5.84 14.10
CA THR A 407 -18.35 5.29 15.29
C THR A 407 -19.03 5.81 16.56
N THR A 408 -19.37 4.90 17.49
CA THR A 408 -20.03 5.22 18.77
C THR A 408 -19.01 5.51 19.87
N ASN A 409 -19.46 6.02 21.02
CA ASN A 409 -18.54 6.26 22.14
C ASN A 409 -18.01 4.94 22.71
N GLU A 410 -18.84 3.90 22.75
CA GLU A 410 -18.49 2.58 23.26
C GLU A 410 -17.36 1.94 22.43
N GLU A 411 -17.38 2.14 21.10
CA GLU A 411 -16.31 1.67 20.21
C GLU A 411 -14.99 2.45 20.42
N ILE A 412 -15.08 3.73 20.78
CA ILE A 412 -13.91 4.54 21.16
C ILE A 412 -13.33 4.05 22.49
N GLU A 413 -14.17 3.81 23.50
CA GLU A 413 -13.74 3.29 24.80
C GLU A 413 -13.17 1.88 24.70
N GLU A 414 -13.77 1.00 23.88
CA GLU A 414 -13.23 -0.33 23.57
C GLU A 414 -11.84 -0.19 22.92
N THR A 415 -11.69 0.71 21.94
CA THR A 415 -10.39 0.99 21.30
C THR A 415 -9.35 1.51 22.32
N LEU A 416 -9.72 2.45 23.19
CA LEU A 416 -8.84 3.00 24.22
C LEU A 416 -8.41 1.92 25.23
N THR A 417 -9.33 1.05 25.62
CA THR A 417 -9.04 -0.09 26.50
C THR A 417 -8.08 -1.06 25.83
N ASN A 418 -8.37 -1.42 24.57
CA ASN A 418 -7.58 -2.38 23.81
C ASN A 418 -6.18 -1.88 23.45
N LEU A 419 -5.99 -0.56 23.35
CA LEU A 419 -4.65 0.06 23.21
C LEU A 419 -3.70 -0.28 24.37
N GLU A 420 -4.21 -0.60 25.57
CA GLU A 420 -3.36 -1.02 26.70
C GLU A 420 -2.80 -2.42 26.51
N PHE A 421 -3.55 -3.30 25.85
CA PHE A 421 -3.15 -4.68 25.61
C PHE A 421 -2.20 -4.82 24.42
N VAL A 422 -2.22 -3.88 23.48
CA VAL A 422 -1.27 -3.84 22.35
C VAL A 422 -0.02 -3.00 22.60
N LEU A 423 0.02 -2.24 23.70
CA LEU A 423 1.18 -1.44 24.11
C LEU A 423 2.53 -2.17 23.95
N PRO A 424 2.66 -3.48 24.26
CA PRO A 424 3.93 -4.16 24.14
C PRO A 424 4.47 -4.36 22.72
N TYR A 425 3.61 -4.23 21.70
CA TYR A 425 3.95 -4.50 20.30
C TYR A 425 4.25 -3.21 19.53
N HIS A 426 4.71 -3.34 18.27
CA HIS A 426 5.01 -2.20 17.42
C HIS A 426 3.77 -1.29 17.24
N PRO A 427 3.90 0.04 17.41
CA PRO A 427 2.79 0.98 17.30
C PRO A 427 2.11 0.97 15.92
N LEU A 428 0.79 1.07 15.92
CA LEU A 428 0.00 1.30 14.72
C LEU A 428 0.08 2.77 14.29
N THR A 429 -0.12 3.00 12.99
CA THR A 429 -0.24 4.34 12.40
C THR A 429 -1.71 4.76 12.39
N PRO A 430 -2.09 5.92 12.96
CA PRO A 430 -3.46 6.38 12.88
C PRO A 430 -3.74 6.92 11.47
N ALA A 431 -4.79 6.40 10.83
CA ALA A 431 -5.20 6.78 9.49
C ALA A 431 -6.64 7.31 9.52
N ALA A 432 -6.79 8.64 9.41
CA ALA A 432 -8.13 9.23 9.35
C ALA A 432 -8.90 8.72 8.13
N PHE A 433 -10.14 8.28 8.35
CA PHE A 433 -10.99 7.73 7.33
C PHE A 433 -11.16 8.71 6.15
N PHE A 434 -10.96 8.19 4.95
CA PHE A 434 -11.30 8.86 3.72
C PHE A 434 -12.35 8.05 2.95
N LEU A 435 -13.22 8.74 2.22
CA LEU A 435 -14.26 8.08 1.44
C LEU A 435 -13.67 7.64 0.10
N GLY A 436 -13.28 6.37 -0.03
CA GLY A 436 -12.78 5.81 -1.27
C GLY A 436 -13.86 5.76 -2.36
N HIS A 437 -13.57 6.24 -3.56
CA HIS A 437 -14.48 6.21 -4.69
C HIS A 437 -14.99 4.80 -4.96
N GLU A 438 -16.29 4.64 -5.14
CA GLU A 438 -16.94 3.36 -5.45
C GLU A 438 -16.71 2.21 -4.45
N SER A 439 -16.13 2.49 -3.28
CA SER A 439 -16.14 1.58 -2.13
C SER A 439 -17.59 1.23 -1.72
N PRO A 440 -17.83 0.11 -1.02
CA PRO A 440 -19.18 -0.23 -0.56
C PRO A 440 -19.87 0.88 0.24
N ILE A 441 -19.13 1.60 1.10
CA ILE A 441 -19.63 2.77 1.84
C ILE A 441 -19.92 3.93 0.90
N HIS A 442 -19.08 4.21 -0.11
CA HIS A 442 -19.38 5.24 -1.10
C HIS A 442 -20.65 4.92 -1.90
N LYS A 443 -20.87 3.65 -2.26
CA LYS A 443 -22.08 3.22 -3.00
C LYS A 443 -23.35 3.22 -2.13
N ASN A 444 -23.20 3.03 -0.82
CA ASN A 444 -24.32 2.94 0.13
C ASN A 444 -24.23 4.00 1.23
N TYR A 445 -23.76 5.20 0.89
CA TYR A 445 -23.30 6.21 1.86
C TYR A 445 -24.36 6.57 2.91
N GLY A 446 -25.64 6.62 2.53
CA GLY A 446 -26.76 6.87 3.45
C GLY A 446 -26.85 5.85 4.60
N LYS A 447 -26.51 4.58 4.37
CA LYS A 447 -26.52 3.53 5.41
C LYS A 447 -25.44 3.75 6.49
N PHE A 448 -24.45 4.59 6.20
CA PHE A 448 -23.34 4.91 7.10
C PHE A 448 -23.44 6.35 7.62
N GLY A 449 -24.64 6.94 7.66
CA GLY A 449 -24.86 8.29 8.20
C GLY A 449 -24.18 9.39 7.38
N ILE A 450 -23.81 9.11 6.13
CA ILE A 450 -23.29 10.10 5.20
C ILE A 450 -24.49 10.72 4.45
N ASN A 451 -24.55 12.04 4.40
CA ASN A 451 -25.65 12.77 3.77
C ASN A 451 -25.31 13.27 2.36
N ALA A 452 -24.02 13.48 2.06
CA ALA A 452 -23.57 13.90 0.75
C ALA A 452 -22.12 13.50 0.48
N ILE A 453 -21.82 13.13 -0.75
CA ILE A 453 -20.45 12.94 -1.24
C ILE A 453 -19.92 14.27 -1.77
N LEU A 454 -18.73 14.65 -1.36
CA LEU A 454 -18.11 15.93 -1.69
C LEU A 454 -16.74 15.71 -2.34
N VAL A 455 -16.31 16.72 -3.09
CA VAL A 455 -14.93 16.81 -3.58
C VAL A 455 -13.99 16.96 -2.39
N HIS A 456 -12.89 16.20 -2.39
CA HIS A 456 -11.91 16.30 -1.31
C HIS A 456 -11.32 17.71 -1.24
N TYR A 457 -11.17 18.26 -0.03
CA TYR A 457 -10.74 19.65 0.14
C TYR A 457 -9.33 19.90 -0.42
N LYS A 458 -8.43 18.91 -0.30
CA LYS A 458 -7.08 18.98 -0.88
C LYS A 458 -7.13 19.00 -2.41
N THR A 459 -8.02 18.23 -3.04
CA THR A 459 -8.27 18.31 -4.49
C THR A 459 -8.72 19.71 -4.92
N LYS A 460 -9.55 20.41 -4.12
CA LYS A 460 -9.97 21.78 -4.44
C LYS A 460 -8.81 22.79 -4.42
N LYS A 461 -7.76 22.52 -3.64
CA LYS A 461 -6.52 23.33 -3.61
C LYS A 461 -5.62 23.06 -4.81
N LEU A 462 -5.67 21.85 -5.38
CA LEU A 462 -4.83 21.42 -6.50
C LEU A 462 -5.44 21.67 -7.88
N PHE A 463 -6.77 21.61 -8.01
CA PHE A 463 -7.45 21.76 -9.30
C PHE A 463 -8.29 23.05 -9.36
N PRO A 464 -8.35 23.74 -10.51
CA PRO A 464 -9.29 24.84 -10.74
C PRO A 464 -10.75 24.43 -10.55
N GLN A 465 -11.61 25.41 -10.21
CA GLN A 465 -13.02 25.16 -9.87
C GLN A 465 -13.81 24.42 -10.95
N ARG A 466 -13.48 24.64 -12.24
CA ARG A 466 -14.12 23.96 -13.38
C ARG A 466 -14.03 22.43 -13.32
N TYR A 467 -13.01 21.87 -12.67
CA TYR A 467 -12.83 20.42 -12.56
C TYR A 467 -13.56 19.79 -11.37
N HIS A 468 -13.92 20.57 -10.35
CA HIS A 468 -14.31 20.02 -9.05
C HIS A 468 -15.49 19.05 -9.13
N LYS A 469 -16.53 19.36 -9.91
CA LYS A 469 -17.75 18.53 -9.97
C LYS A 469 -17.62 17.35 -10.94
N SER A 470 -16.94 17.57 -12.06
CA SER A 470 -16.95 16.69 -13.23
C SER A 470 -15.76 15.72 -13.26
N LEU A 471 -14.59 16.12 -12.76
CA LEU A 471 -13.43 15.25 -12.59
C LEU A 471 -13.67 14.31 -11.41
N LYS A 472 -13.49 13.00 -11.62
CA LYS A 472 -13.61 11.99 -10.58
C LYS A 472 -12.22 11.64 -10.05
N HIS A 473 -12.14 11.32 -8.76
CA HIS A 473 -10.90 11.04 -8.05
C HIS A 473 -11.09 9.78 -7.19
N LEU A 474 -9.98 9.09 -6.88
CA LEU A 474 -10.00 7.91 -6.01
C LEU A 474 -10.47 8.21 -4.59
N VAL A 475 -10.35 9.46 -4.14
CA VAL A 475 -10.69 9.88 -2.78
C VAL A 475 -11.70 11.03 -2.81
N ASN A 476 -12.78 10.86 -2.07
CA ASN A 476 -13.81 11.86 -1.84
C ASN A 476 -13.80 12.36 -0.39
N SER A 477 -14.35 13.55 -0.19
CA SER A 477 -14.83 13.99 1.12
C SER A 477 -16.31 13.67 1.24
N TYR A 478 -16.90 13.95 2.41
CA TYR A 478 -18.31 13.72 2.64
C TYR A 478 -18.86 14.68 3.69
N ARG A 479 -20.19 14.81 3.71
CA ARG A 479 -20.96 15.47 4.76
C ARG A 479 -21.63 14.40 5.62
N GLY A 480 -21.55 14.55 6.94
CA GLY A 480 -22.04 13.59 7.91
C GLY A 480 -21.53 13.99 9.29
N ASP A 481 -21.11 13.02 10.09
CA ASP A 481 -20.65 13.20 11.46
C ASP A 481 -19.15 13.53 11.62
N ARG A 482 -18.46 13.96 10.56
CA ARG A 482 -16.99 14.19 10.55
C ARG A 482 -16.47 15.02 11.71
N THR A 483 -17.08 16.17 12.00
CA THR A 483 -16.64 17.06 13.09
C THR A 483 -16.80 16.39 14.45
N LEU A 484 -17.89 15.62 14.63
CA LEU A 484 -18.12 14.84 15.83
C LEU A 484 -17.07 13.74 15.97
N GLN A 485 -16.81 12.99 14.90
CA GLN A 485 -15.81 11.94 14.87
C GLN A 485 -14.40 12.49 15.16
N HIS A 486 -13.99 13.55 14.49
CA HIS A 486 -12.71 14.20 14.75
C HIS A 486 -12.52 14.56 16.24
N ARG A 487 -13.57 15.07 16.90
CA ARG A 487 -13.53 15.35 18.34
C ARG A 487 -13.44 14.08 19.18
N ARG A 488 -14.26 13.05 18.87
CA ARG A 488 -14.31 11.77 19.61
C ARG A 488 -13.00 10.99 19.56
N TRP A 489 -12.29 11.05 18.44
CA TRP A 489 -11.04 10.30 18.25
C TRP A 489 -9.80 10.97 18.85
N LYS A 490 -9.89 12.23 19.34
CA LYS A 490 -8.75 12.94 19.97
C LYS A 490 -8.04 12.13 21.08
N PRO A 491 -8.74 11.47 22.02
CA PRO A 491 -8.09 10.67 23.06
C PRO A 491 -7.33 9.47 22.47
N VAL A 492 -7.84 8.86 21.40
CA VAL A 492 -7.17 7.74 20.72
C VAL A 492 -5.88 8.21 20.06
N TYR A 493 -5.88 9.35 19.37
CA TYR A 493 -4.66 9.94 18.81
C TYR A 493 -3.61 10.21 19.90
N GLN A 494 -4.03 10.74 21.06
CA GLN A 494 -3.13 10.99 22.18
C GLN A 494 -2.53 9.68 22.72
N LYS A 495 -3.34 8.63 22.88
CA LYS A 495 -2.89 7.33 23.39
C LYS A 495 -1.94 6.62 22.40
N ILE A 496 -2.16 6.75 21.10
CA ILE A 496 -1.23 6.27 20.06
C ILE A 496 0.09 7.04 20.11
N ALA A 497 0.05 8.37 20.24
CA ALA A 497 1.27 9.17 20.36
C ALA A 497 2.09 8.78 21.61
N GLN A 498 1.42 8.50 22.73
CA GLN A 498 2.05 7.96 23.95
C GLN A 498 2.67 6.58 23.70
N TRP A 499 1.96 5.69 23.01
CA TRP A 499 2.47 4.36 22.62
C TRP A 499 3.71 4.46 21.73
N GLN A 500 3.70 5.33 20.72
CA GLN A 500 4.86 5.61 19.86
C GLN A 500 6.03 6.18 20.66
N SER A 501 5.77 7.14 21.55
CA SER A 501 6.78 7.74 22.43
C SER A 501 7.42 6.68 23.34
N PHE A 502 6.61 5.80 23.93
CA PHE A 502 7.09 4.68 24.74
C PHE A 502 8.13 3.86 23.97
N HIS A 503 7.79 3.31 22.81
CA HIS A 503 8.73 2.49 22.02
C HIS A 503 9.97 3.25 21.58
N LYS A 504 9.85 4.54 21.27
CA LYS A 504 11.01 5.38 20.92
C LYS A 504 12.00 5.52 22.08
N MET A 505 11.49 5.64 23.31
CA MET A 505 12.27 5.86 24.53
C MET A 505 12.77 4.58 25.23
N ARG A 506 12.32 3.39 24.79
CA ARG A 506 12.77 2.11 25.37
C ARG A 506 14.29 1.96 25.23
N LYS A 507 14.94 1.59 26.35
CA LYS A 507 16.39 1.35 26.42
C LYS A 507 16.84 0.17 25.57
N ASN A 508 16.08 -0.93 25.61
CA ASN A 508 16.36 -2.14 24.85
C ASN A 508 15.24 -2.36 23.82
N LYS A 509 15.51 -2.00 22.57
CA LYS A 509 14.56 -2.13 21.46
C LYS A 509 14.55 -3.53 20.84
N GLU A 510 15.62 -4.30 21.03
CA GLU A 510 15.76 -5.65 20.51
C GLU A 510 14.89 -6.66 21.28
N LYS A 511 14.65 -6.39 22.57
CA LYS A 511 13.78 -7.24 23.39
C LYS A 511 12.32 -6.80 23.31
N PRO A 512 11.35 -7.72 23.30
CA PRO A 512 9.93 -7.36 23.43
C PRO A 512 9.64 -6.69 24.78
N ALA A 513 8.73 -5.72 24.78
CA ALA A 513 8.32 -5.00 25.99
C ALA A 513 7.58 -5.90 26.98
N LEU A 514 6.89 -6.93 26.49
CA LEU A 514 6.28 -7.99 27.29
C LEU A 514 6.77 -9.34 26.79
N GLN A 515 7.53 -10.04 27.62
CA GLN A 515 8.18 -11.29 27.26
C GLN A 515 8.14 -12.28 28.43
N TYR A 516 8.23 -13.57 28.13
CA TYR A 516 8.40 -14.59 29.14
C TYR A 516 9.56 -15.53 28.83
N ARG A 517 10.15 -16.06 29.90
CA ARG A 517 11.11 -17.16 29.88
C ARG A 517 10.53 -18.33 30.64
N ASP A 518 10.65 -19.52 30.06
CA ASP A 518 10.15 -20.76 30.64
C ASP A 518 11.27 -21.55 31.31
N GLY A 519 11.17 -21.74 32.63
CA GLY A 519 12.09 -22.55 33.43
C GLY A 519 11.64 -24.01 33.59
N GLY A 520 10.67 -24.48 32.81
CA GLY A 520 10.11 -25.83 32.86
C GLY A 520 9.10 -26.04 33.99
N THR A 521 9.39 -25.54 35.20
CA THR A 521 8.47 -25.62 36.36
C THR A 521 7.81 -24.29 36.70
N PHE A 522 8.35 -23.18 36.19
CA PHE A 522 7.84 -21.82 36.39
C PHE A 522 8.05 -20.95 35.15
N LEU A 523 7.25 -19.90 34.99
CA LEU A 523 7.47 -18.81 34.04
C LEU A 523 7.96 -17.59 34.78
N ILE A 524 8.90 -16.86 34.19
CA ILE A 524 9.19 -15.47 34.54
C ILE A 524 8.70 -14.61 33.40
N ILE A 525 7.69 -13.77 33.66
CA ILE A 525 7.16 -12.80 32.71
C ILE A 525 7.70 -11.44 33.09
N ARG A 526 8.39 -10.78 32.16
CA ARG A 526 8.91 -9.42 32.32
C ARG A 526 8.06 -8.47 31.49
N GLN A 527 7.57 -7.40 32.13
CA GLN A 527 6.66 -6.43 31.54
C GLN A 527 7.20 -5.01 31.72
N GLU A 528 7.38 -4.30 30.61
CA GLU A 528 7.74 -2.88 30.61
C GLU A 528 6.50 -1.99 30.53
N TYR A 529 6.57 -0.83 31.18
CA TYR A 529 5.57 0.22 31.12
C TYR A 529 6.23 1.56 30.73
N PRO A 530 5.44 2.57 30.34
CA PRO A 530 5.98 3.90 30.01
C PRO A 530 6.69 4.56 31.19
N THR A 531 6.31 4.22 32.42
CA THR A 531 6.87 4.75 33.65
C THR A 531 7.17 3.62 34.64
N GLY A 532 8.12 3.85 35.54
CA GLY A 532 8.51 2.89 36.58
C GLY A 532 9.50 1.82 36.13
N LEU A 533 9.86 0.95 37.06
CA LEU A 533 10.74 -0.20 36.79
C LEU A 533 9.95 -1.33 36.11
N PRO A 534 10.57 -2.13 35.23
CA PRO A 534 9.93 -3.30 34.65
C PRO A 534 9.41 -4.25 35.73
N LEU A 535 8.16 -4.68 35.60
CA LEU A 535 7.56 -5.65 36.50
C LEU A 535 8.02 -7.07 36.15
N GLN A 536 8.11 -7.91 37.18
CA GLN A 536 8.34 -9.34 37.04
C GLN A 536 7.20 -10.12 37.67
N HIS A 537 6.60 -11.02 36.90
CA HIS A 537 5.54 -11.90 37.35
C HIS A 537 6.05 -13.34 37.28
N ARG A 538 5.62 -14.17 38.23
CA ARG A 538 5.99 -15.59 38.26
C ARG A 538 4.74 -16.46 38.28
N LEU A 539 4.61 -17.32 37.27
CA LEU A 539 3.56 -18.34 37.22
C LEU A 539 4.18 -19.71 37.46
N LYS A 540 3.50 -20.57 38.24
CA LYS A 540 3.96 -21.93 38.56
C LYS A 540 2.84 -22.93 38.34
N GLY A 541 3.18 -24.22 38.24
CA GLY A 541 2.20 -25.31 38.22
C GLY A 541 1.10 -25.12 37.17
N LEU A 542 -0.16 -25.21 37.60
CA LEU A 542 -1.32 -25.11 36.70
C LEU A 542 -1.42 -23.75 36.00
N SER A 543 -1.18 -22.64 36.70
CA SER A 543 -1.22 -21.28 36.12
C SER A 543 -0.22 -21.12 34.97
N ARG A 544 0.99 -21.67 35.10
CA ARG A 544 1.97 -21.70 34.00
C ARG A 544 1.43 -22.47 32.79
N ARG A 545 0.89 -23.67 33.01
CA ARG A 545 0.41 -24.52 31.91
C ARG A 545 -0.76 -23.89 31.17
N ILE A 546 -1.71 -23.28 31.88
CA ILE A 546 -2.83 -22.55 31.26
C ILE A 546 -2.31 -21.36 30.45
N TYR A 547 -1.37 -20.58 30.99
CA TYR A 547 -0.79 -19.43 30.30
C TYR A 547 -0.13 -19.84 28.97
N ILE A 548 0.69 -20.89 28.98
CA ILE A 548 1.32 -21.44 27.76
C ILE A 548 0.28 -22.01 26.79
N PHE A 549 -0.76 -22.70 27.29
CA PHE A 549 -1.81 -23.25 26.44
C PHE A 549 -2.58 -22.17 25.68
N CYS A 550 -2.73 -20.99 26.29
CA CYS A 550 -3.31 -19.80 25.67
C CYS A 550 -2.29 -19.02 24.82
N HIS A 551 -1.23 -19.64 24.32
CA HIS A 551 -0.26 -18.99 23.44
C HIS A 551 -0.88 -18.46 22.13
N THR A 552 -1.90 -19.16 21.64
CA THR A 552 -2.85 -18.75 20.59
C THR A 552 -4.22 -18.52 21.23
N PRO A 553 -5.18 -17.87 20.53
CA PRO A 553 -6.55 -17.78 21.02
C PRO A 553 -7.13 -19.17 21.35
N LYS A 554 -7.72 -19.32 22.53
CA LYS A 554 -8.41 -20.53 23.02
C LYS A 554 -9.74 -20.14 23.64
N THR A 555 -10.77 -20.97 23.46
CA THR A 555 -12.02 -20.77 24.20
C THR A 555 -11.85 -21.21 25.66
N MET A 556 -12.68 -20.67 26.56
CA MET A 556 -12.73 -21.13 27.96
C MET A 556 -12.98 -22.64 28.03
N ASN A 557 -13.82 -23.17 27.14
CA ASN A 557 -14.11 -24.60 27.04
C ASN A 557 -12.88 -25.42 26.62
N ASP A 558 -12.08 -24.95 25.66
CA ASP A 558 -10.83 -25.63 25.27
C ASP A 558 -9.89 -25.79 26.46
N ILE A 559 -9.83 -24.77 27.33
CA ILE A 559 -8.99 -24.79 28.54
C ILE A 559 -9.53 -25.82 29.53
N LEU A 560 -10.83 -25.82 29.81
CA LEU A 560 -11.45 -26.76 30.76
C LEU A 560 -11.30 -28.22 30.31
N ILE A 561 -11.46 -28.50 29.01
CA ILE A 561 -11.26 -29.84 28.43
C ILE A 561 -9.81 -30.28 28.59
N ASN A 562 -8.85 -29.39 28.31
CA ASN A 562 -7.42 -29.71 28.37
C ASN A 562 -6.92 -29.89 29.81
N PHE A 563 -7.50 -29.18 30.78
CA PHE A 563 -7.10 -29.22 32.19
C PHE A 563 -8.19 -29.84 33.07
N LYS A 564 -8.38 -31.16 32.94
CA LYS A 564 -9.36 -31.94 33.71
C LYS A 564 -9.24 -31.66 35.22
N GLY A 565 -10.39 -31.41 35.85
CA GLY A 565 -10.49 -31.10 37.29
C GLY A 565 -10.32 -29.61 37.64
N LEU A 566 -10.02 -28.74 36.66
CA LEU A 566 -10.08 -27.29 36.85
C LEU A 566 -11.55 -26.84 36.95
N LYS A 567 -11.89 -26.16 38.04
CA LYS A 567 -13.21 -25.52 38.20
C LYS A 567 -13.29 -24.24 37.35
N GLU A 568 -14.43 -24.03 36.71
CA GLU A 568 -14.68 -22.86 35.85
C GLU A 568 -14.50 -21.53 36.59
N GLU A 569 -15.04 -21.40 37.80
CA GLU A 569 -14.89 -20.21 38.65
C GLU A 569 -13.42 -19.85 38.92
N SER A 570 -12.57 -20.87 39.12
CA SER A 570 -11.14 -20.69 39.33
C SER A 570 -10.44 -20.22 38.06
N LEU A 571 -10.85 -20.73 36.89
CA LEU A 571 -10.35 -20.27 35.60
C LEU A 571 -10.74 -18.82 35.34
N VAL A 572 -12.02 -18.46 35.52
CA VAL A 572 -12.51 -17.08 35.35
C VAL A 572 -11.73 -16.11 36.25
N THR A 573 -11.54 -16.46 37.52
CA THR A 573 -10.75 -15.64 38.46
C THR A 573 -9.31 -15.46 37.97
N PHE A 574 -8.67 -16.53 37.53
CA PHE A 574 -7.29 -16.51 37.02
C PHE A 574 -7.15 -15.63 35.76
N ILE A 575 -8.04 -15.81 34.78
CA ILE A 575 -8.03 -15.01 33.54
C ILE A 575 -8.29 -13.53 33.86
N THR A 576 -9.29 -13.23 34.68
CA THR A 576 -9.63 -11.86 35.10
C THR A 576 -8.44 -11.17 35.76
N GLU A 577 -7.72 -11.86 36.66
CA GLU A 577 -6.54 -11.30 37.32
C GLU A 577 -5.41 -11.01 36.32
N LEU A 578 -5.15 -11.91 35.37
CA LEU A 578 -4.10 -11.72 34.37
C LEU A 578 -4.48 -10.68 33.30
N CYS A 579 -5.75 -10.55 32.95
CA CYS A 579 -6.26 -9.44 32.13
C CYS A 579 -6.08 -8.10 32.84
N ARG A 580 -6.39 -8.03 34.15
CA ARG A 580 -6.13 -6.83 34.96
C ARG A 580 -4.64 -6.47 35.00
N LYS A 581 -3.73 -7.45 34.93
CA LYS A 581 -2.27 -7.21 34.85
C LYS A 581 -1.77 -6.98 33.42
N ARG A 582 -2.65 -7.00 32.40
CA ARG A 582 -2.31 -6.88 30.97
C ARG A 582 -1.33 -7.97 30.53
N LEU A 583 -1.47 -9.16 31.12
CA LEU A 583 -0.67 -10.36 30.79
C LEU A 583 -1.45 -11.32 29.90
N MET A 584 -2.79 -11.22 29.91
CA MET A 584 -3.70 -11.92 29.03
C MET A 584 -4.74 -10.95 28.47
N PHE A 585 -5.33 -11.30 27.35
CA PHE A 585 -6.45 -10.62 26.73
C PHE A 585 -7.63 -11.60 26.63
N GLN A 586 -8.82 -11.11 26.93
CA GLN A 586 -10.05 -11.88 26.81
C GLN A 586 -11.02 -11.11 25.91
N GLU A 587 -11.60 -11.84 24.96
CA GLU A 587 -12.64 -11.36 24.06
C GLU A 587 -13.76 -12.40 24.03
N ASN A 588 -14.91 -12.05 24.61
CA ASN A 588 -15.99 -13.00 24.85
C ASN A 588 -15.47 -14.23 25.63
N ASP A 589 -15.67 -15.43 25.08
CA ASP A 589 -15.20 -16.70 25.62
C ASP A 589 -13.77 -17.05 25.20
N ARG A 590 -13.10 -16.22 24.39
CA ARG A 590 -11.75 -16.49 23.89
C ARG A 590 -10.70 -15.76 24.70
N VAL A 591 -9.58 -16.43 24.91
CA VAL A 591 -8.48 -15.98 25.78
C VAL A 591 -7.14 -16.14 25.06
N LEU A 592 -6.25 -15.17 25.25
CA LEU A 592 -4.92 -15.12 24.67
C LEU A 592 -3.90 -14.61 25.70
N SER A 593 -2.79 -15.32 25.86
CA SER A 593 -1.62 -14.83 26.59
C SER A 593 -0.84 -13.82 25.74
N LEU A 594 -0.33 -12.75 26.36
CA LEU A 594 0.24 -11.61 25.63
C LEU A 594 1.77 -11.60 25.60
N ALA A 595 2.44 -12.29 26.53
CA ALA A 595 3.89 -12.28 26.55
C ALA A 595 4.47 -13.08 25.39
N VAL A 596 5.44 -12.46 24.71
CA VAL A 596 6.25 -13.09 23.66
C VAL A 596 7.21 -14.09 24.28
N HIS A 597 7.31 -15.28 23.71
CA HIS A 597 8.34 -16.23 24.12
C HIS A 597 9.71 -15.74 23.65
N HIS A 598 10.62 -15.47 24.58
CA HIS A 598 11.97 -15.04 24.24
C HIS A 598 12.99 -16.09 24.66
N THR A 599 13.46 -16.88 23.70
CA THR A 599 14.64 -17.72 23.83
C THR A 599 15.85 -16.85 23.47
N THR A 600 16.59 -16.42 24.49
CA THR A 600 17.88 -15.71 24.31
C THR A 600 18.85 -16.49 23.46
#